data_AF-A0A9P3B2Z1-F1
#
_entry.id   AF-A0A9P3B2Z1-F1
#
_cell.length_a   1.000
_cell.length_b   1.000
_cell.length_c   1.000
_cell.angle_alpha   90.00
_cell.angle_beta   90.00
_cell.angle_gamma   90.00
#
_symmetry.space_group_name_H-M   'P 1'
#
loop_
_entity.id
_entity.type
_entity.pdbx_description
1 polymer ?
#
loop_
_entity_poly.entity_id
_entity_poly.type
_entity_poly.pdbx_seq_one_letter_code
_entity_poly.pdbx_strand_id
1 'polypeptide(L)'
;MIKYCFLSVLCFLCLPVCAHAEGGCVNDSAAIIKVFDQGMALNEQFKKSVGDNYETHRLLSVQSSKFYEERVVPCVERVVEILSRRDSPRLAHKLLLVTISFGNYADETISWSLGSIFGANPGVLENSLKQFSGLEYNWIVWELHAGWLNVRHGNKFSRVAKDRERRLQKLRLGTDSSQEYSFPYPPYPKTQ
;
A
#
# COMPACT_ATOMS: atom_id res chain seq x y z
N MET A 1 -18.98 -51.20 -12.78
CA MET A 1 -18.28 -50.49 -11.68
C MET A 1 -17.48 -49.35 -12.28
N ILE A 2 -17.95 -48.13 -12.05
CA ILE A 2 -17.39 -46.91 -12.63
C ILE A 2 -16.30 -46.38 -11.70
N LYS A 3 -15.06 -46.27 -12.20
CA LYS A 3 -13.95 -45.59 -11.50
C LYS A 3 -13.83 -44.18 -12.08
N TYR A 4 -14.45 -43.20 -11.42
CA TYR A 4 -14.05 -41.79 -11.52
C TYR A 4 -13.13 -41.49 -10.34
N CYS A 5 -11.97 -40.87 -10.62
CA CYS A 5 -11.27 -39.90 -9.78
C CYS A 5 -9.80 -39.88 -10.20
N PHE A 6 -9.42 -38.98 -11.11
CA PHE A 6 -8.12 -38.29 -11.12
C PHE A 6 -8.21 -37.19 -12.19
N LEU A 7 -9.03 -36.17 -11.93
CA LEU A 7 -8.99 -34.92 -12.68
C LEU A 7 -9.32 -33.78 -11.71
N SER A 8 -8.36 -33.49 -10.85
CA SER A 8 -8.33 -32.33 -9.98
C SER A 8 -6.86 -32.02 -9.75
N VAL A 9 -6.49 -30.73 -9.66
CA VAL A 9 -5.12 -30.18 -9.56
C VAL A 9 -4.45 -29.79 -10.89
N LEU A 10 -5.22 -29.27 -11.86
CA LEU A 10 -4.62 -28.49 -12.96
C LEU A 10 -5.51 -27.33 -13.45
N CYS A 11 -6.29 -26.74 -12.55
CA CYS A 11 -7.23 -25.65 -12.88
C CYS A 11 -7.16 -24.46 -11.91
N PHE A 12 -5.96 -24.11 -11.43
CA PHE A 12 -5.74 -22.89 -10.60
C PHE A 12 -4.69 -21.92 -11.17
N LEU A 13 -4.12 -22.19 -12.35
CA LEU A 13 -3.09 -21.34 -12.97
C LEU A 13 -3.59 -20.45 -14.13
N CYS A 14 -4.90 -20.37 -14.34
CA CYS A 14 -5.48 -19.41 -15.28
C CYS A 14 -6.35 -18.40 -14.53
N LEU A 15 -5.71 -17.51 -13.76
CA LEU A 15 -6.30 -16.20 -13.55
C LEU A 15 -6.48 -15.58 -14.95
N PRO A 16 -7.65 -15.02 -15.29
CA PRO A 16 -7.88 -14.47 -16.60
C PRO A 16 -6.98 -13.24 -16.78
N VAL A 17 -5.88 -13.42 -17.53
CA VAL A 17 -5.11 -12.35 -18.15
C VAL A 17 -5.95 -11.81 -19.30
N CYS A 18 -7.04 -11.14 -18.95
CA CYS A 18 -7.92 -10.45 -19.87
C CYS A 18 -8.34 -9.13 -19.22
N ALA A 19 -7.47 -8.15 -19.30
CA ALA A 19 -7.84 -6.75 -19.39
C ALA A 19 -6.75 -6.06 -20.19
N HIS A 20 -7.13 -5.56 -21.36
CA HIS A 20 -6.29 -4.84 -22.29
C HIS A 20 -5.44 -3.77 -21.59
N ALA A 21 -4.20 -3.67 -22.07
CA ALA A 21 -3.26 -2.63 -21.75
C ALA A 21 -3.74 -1.29 -22.31
N GLU A 22 -4.38 -0.48 -21.47
CA GLU A 22 -4.12 0.96 -21.47
C GLU A 22 -3.36 1.24 -20.17
N GLY A 23 -2.17 1.82 -20.29
CA GLY A 23 -1.22 2.05 -19.19
C GLY A 23 -1.66 3.13 -18.20
N GLY A 24 -2.92 3.13 -17.79
CA GLY A 24 -3.48 4.04 -16.80
C GLY A 24 -4.40 3.32 -15.85
N CYS A 25 -4.39 3.72 -14.58
CA CYS A 25 -5.38 3.22 -13.64
C CYS A 25 -6.77 3.76 -13.97
N VAL A 26 -7.80 2.90 -13.91
CA VAL A 26 -9.19 3.27 -14.19
C VAL A 26 -9.70 4.29 -13.14
N ASN A 27 -10.51 5.26 -13.56
CA ASN A 27 -11.09 6.29 -12.69
C ASN A 27 -12.17 5.79 -11.71
N ASP A 28 -12.39 4.49 -11.64
CA ASP A 28 -13.41 3.86 -10.81
C ASP A 28 -12.81 3.31 -9.51
N SER A 29 -13.40 3.69 -8.37
CA SER A 29 -12.89 3.28 -7.06
C SER A 29 -12.98 1.78 -6.82
N ALA A 30 -13.96 1.07 -7.40
CA ALA A 30 -14.04 -0.38 -7.27
C ALA A 30 -12.95 -1.08 -8.11
N ALA A 31 -12.68 -0.60 -9.32
CA ALA A 31 -11.59 -1.08 -10.16
C ALA A 31 -10.22 -0.87 -9.49
N ILE A 32 -9.97 0.32 -8.90
CA ILE A 32 -8.75 0.61 -8.14
C ILE A 32 -8.58 -0.37 -6.98
N ILE A 33 -9.63 -0.57 -6.18
CA ILE A 33 -9.60 -1.50 -5.05
C ILE A 33 -9.25 -2.92 -5.52
N LYS A 34 -9.78 -3.36 -6.66
CA LYS A 34 -9.45 -4.65 -7.24
C LYS A 34 -7.97 -4.77 -7.61
N VAL A 35 -7.36 -3.73 -8.17
CA VAL A 35 -5.91 -3.70 -8.46
C VAL A 35 -5.10 -3.79 -7.16
N PHE A 36 -5.50 -3.05 -6.13
CA PHE A 36 -4.86 -3.13 -4.81
C PHE A 36 -4.98 -4.53 -4.18
N ASP A 37 -6.15 -5.15 -4.24
CA ASP A 37 -6.36 -6.50 -3.73
C ASP A 37 -5.47 -7.52 -4.46
N GLN A 38 -5.36 -7.41 -5.79
CA GLN A 38 -4.47 -8.25 -6.59
C GLN A 38 -2.99 -8.05 -6.25
N GLY A 39 -2.56 -6.79 -6.13
CA GLY A 39 -1.17 -6.45 -5.79
C GLY A 39 -0.78 -6.96 -4.42
N MET A 40 -1.63 -6.73 -3.40
CA MET A 40 -1.38 -7.24 -2.05
C MET A 40 -1.35 -8.77 -2.02
N ALA A 41 -2.27 -9.44 -2.71
CA ALA A 41 -2.27 -10.91 -2.77
C ALA A 41 -0.98 -11.47 -3.41
N LEU A 42 -0.49 -10.85 -4.49
CA LEU A 42 0.75 -11.24 -5.15
C LEU A 42 1.98 -11.00 -4.25
N ASN A 43 2.03 -9.85 -3.59
CA ASN A 43 3.10 -9.51 -2.67
C ASN A 43 3.13 -10.45 -1.44
N GLU A 44 1.97 -10.86 -0.93
CA GLU A 44 1.89 -11.86 0.14
C GLU A 44 2.37 -13.25 -0.31
N GLN A 45 2.10 -13.64 -1.56
CA GLN A 45 2.68 -14.88 -2.13
C GLN A 45 4.20 -14.79 -2.23
N PHE A 46 4.71 -13.65 -2.69
CA PHE A 46 6.16 -13.39 -2.73
C PHE A 46 6.79 -13.48 -1.33
N LYS A 47 6.24 -12.79 -0.32
CA LYS A 47 6.75 -12.86 1.07
C LYS A 47 6.77 -14.27 1.63
N LYS A 48 5.73 -15.09 1.33
CA LYS A 48 5.64 -16.48 1.79
C LYS A 48 6.61 -17.42 1.08
N SER A 49 7.06 -17.07 -0.12
CA SER A 49 8.03 -17.88 -0.86
C SER A 49 9.46 -17.82 -0.28
N VAL A 50 9.69 -16.97 0.74
CA VAL A 50 10.96 -16.93 1.49
C VAL A 50 11.10 -18.25 2.26
N GLY A 51 11.88 -19.18 1.71
CA GLY A 51 12.05 -20.54 2.25
C GLY A 51 11.63 -21.65 1.29
N ASP A 52 10.97 -21.30 0.18
CA ASP A 52 10.68 -22.20 -0.93
C ASP A 52 11.88 -22.31 -1.90
N ASN A 53 11.68 -22.97 -3.04
CA ASN A 53 12.66 -23.00 -4.13
C ASN A 53 13.05 -21.59 -4.59
N TYR A 54 14.37 -21.35 -4.71
CA TYR A 54 14.96 -20.10 -5.21
C TYR A 54 14.30 -19.61 -6.50
N GLU A 55 14.01 -20.51 -7.46
CA GLU A 55 13.42 -20.10 -8.73
C GLU A 55 11.98 -19.59 -8.58
N THR A 56 11.18 -20.22 -7.72
CA THR A 56 9.82 -19.73 -7.40
C THR A 56 9.88 -18.36 -6.75
N HIS A 57 10.79 -18.19 -5.78
CA HIS A 57 11.00 -16.91 -5.10
C HIS A 57 11.40 -15.80 -6.08
N ARG A 58 12.35 -16.09 -6.98
CA ARG A 58 12.82 -15.16 -8.02
C ARG A 58 11.69 -14.75 -8.97
N LEU A 59 10.89 -15.72 -9.45
CA LEU A 59 9.77 -15.44 -10.36
C LEU A 59 8.70 -14.57 -9.69
N LEU A 60 8.32 -14.88 -8.44
CA LEU A 60 7.34 -14.10 -7.69
C LEU A 60 7.84 -12.70 -7.37
N SER A 61 9.14 -12.54 -7.08
CA SER A 61 9.75 -11.22 -6.88
C SER A 61 9.59 -10.34 -8.12
N VAL A 62 9.96 -10.86 -9.31
CA VAL A 62 9.83 -10.13 -10.58
C VAL A 62 8.37 -9.80 -10.88
N GLN A 63 7.46 -10.76 -10.70
CA GLN A 63 6.02 -10.53 -10.93
C GLN A 63 5.45 -9.48 -9.99
N SER A 64 5.78 -9.55 -8.69
CA SER A 64 5.32 -8.60 -7.68
C SER A 64 5.81 -7.19 -7.97
N SER A 65 7.11 -7.02 -8.25
CA SER A 65 7.68 -5.70 -8.57
C SER A 65 7.11 -5.12 -9.87
N LYS A 66 7.00 -5.93 -10.92
CA LYS A 66 6.41 -5.48 -12.18
C LYS A 66 4.94 -5.06 -12.01
N PHE A 67 4.15 -5.84 -11.27
CA PHE A 67 2.76 -5.48 -10.99
C PHE A 67 2.64 -4.22 -10.14
N TYR A 68 3.53 -4.06 -9.15
CA TYR A 68 3.60 -2.86 -8.32
C TYR A 68 3.82 -1.62 -9.18
N GLU A 69 4.87 -1.62 -10.00
CA GLU A 69 5.26 -0.48 -10.85
C GLU A 69 4.21 -0.20 -11.94
N GLU A 70 3.74 -1.22 -12.65
CA GLU A 70 2.86 -1.03 -13.80
C GLU A 70 1.38 -0.82 -13.44
N ARG A 71 0.95 -1.25 -12.24
CA ARG A 71 -0.47 -1.28 -11.86
C ARG A 71 -0.76 -0.58 -10.54
N VAL A 72 -0.01 -0.89 -9.48
CA VAL A 72 -0.28 -0.33 -8.14
C VAL A 72 0.06 1.15 -8.10
N VAL A 73 1.25 1.54 -8.55
CA VAL A 73 1.72 2.94 -8.53
C VAL A 73 0.79 3.88 -9.30
N PRO A 74 0.42 3.61 -10.58
CA PRO A 74 -0.55 4.46 -11.29
C PRO A 74 -1.91 4.56 -10.57
N CYS A 75 -2.32 3.49 -9.87
CA CYS A 75 -3.54 3.52 -9.08
C CYS A 75 -3.39 4.32 -7.78
N VAL A 76 -2.23 4.31 -7.13
CA VAL A 76 -1.93 5.16 -5.98
C VAL A 76 -2.01 6.63 -6.36
N GLU A 77 -1.40 7.03 -7.48
CA GLU A 77 -1.48 8.39 -8.01
C GLU A 77 -2.95 8.80 -8.28
N ARG A 78 -3.73 7.90 -8.89
CA ARG A 78 -5.15 8.15 -9.13
C ARG A 78 -5.95 8.31 -7.83
N VAL A 79 -5.59 7.57 -6.79
CA VAL A 79 -6.21 7.69 -5.46
C VAL A 79 -5.94 9.06 -4.85
N VAL A 80 -4.77 9.67 -5.08
CA VAL A 80 -4.48 11.03 -4.62
C VAL A 80 -5.49 12.02 -5.18
N GLU A 81 -5.75 12.00 -6.48
CA GLU A 81 -6.73 12.89 -7.11
C GLU A 81 -8.13 12.74 -6.51
N ILE A 82 -8.53 11.50 -6.23
CA ILE A 82 -9.84 11.18 -5.69
C ILE A 82 -9.95 11.63 -4.24
N LEU A 83 -9.07 11.15 -3.36
CA LEU A 83 -9.19 11.35 -1.92
C LEU A 83 -8.85 12.79 -1.49
N SER A 84 -8.08 13.53 -2.29
CA SER A 84 -7.83 14.95 -2.06
C SER A 84 -9.09 15.82 -2.25
N ARG A 85 -10.10 15.32 -2.99
CA ARG A 85 -11.31 16.09 -3.35
C ARG A 85 -12.58 15.56 -2.70
N ARG A 86 -12.66 14.26 -2.42
CA ARG A 86 -13.85 13.62 -1.86
C ARG A 86 -13.50 12.59 -0.81
N ASP A 87 -14.40 12.43 0.16
CA ASP A 87 -14.31 11.35 1.13
C ASP A 87 -14.75 10.03 0.50
N SER A 88 -13.87 9.03 0.52
CA SER A 88 -14.19 7.66 0.16
C SER A 88 -13.56 6.71 1.18
N PRO A 89 -14.26 6.40 2.29
CA PRO A 89 -13.68 5.65 3.41
C PRO A 89 -13.13 4.28 3.01
N ARG A 90 -13.83 3.57 2.11
CA ARG A 90 -13.40 2.26 1.63
C ARG A 90 -12.10 2.34 0.82
N LEU A 91 -11.97 3.34 -0.04
CA LEU A 91 -10.77 3.53 -0.85
C LEU A 91 -9.58 3.98 0.00
N ALA A 92 -9.82 4.90 0.94
CA ALA A 92 -8.81 5.35 1.89
C ALA A 92 -8.31 4.20 2.77
N HIS A 93 -9.21 3.41 3.36
CA HIS A 93 -8.82 2.21 4.12
C HIS A 93 -8.00 1.23 3.27
N LYS A 94 -8.38 1.02 2.00
CA LYS A 94 -7.63 0.14 1.10
C LYS A 94 -6.24 0.70 0.78
N LEU A 95 -6.09 2.01 0.57
CA LEU A 95 -4.78 2.64 0.40
C LEU A 95 -3.89 2.39 1.63
N LEU A 96 -4.43 2.52 2.84
CA LEU A 96 -3.66 2.26 4.07
C LEU A 96 -3.19 0.80 4.19
N LEU A 97 -4.00 -0.16 3.74
CA LEU A 97 -3.58 -1.58 3.64
C LEU A 97 -2.45 -1.77 2.62
N VAL A 98 -2.51 -1.07 1.48
CA VAL A 98 -1.43 -1.08 0.48
C VAL A 98 -0.14 -0.52 1.07
N THR A 99 -0.21 0.55 1.85
CA THR A 99 0.95 1.12 2.57
C THR A 99 1.62 0.10 3.50
N ILE A 100 0.84 -0.70 4.23
CA ILE A 100 1.39 -1.76 5.07
C ILE A 100 1.98 -2.89 4.21
N SER A 101 1.25 -3.34 3.19
CA SER A 101 1.66 -4.47 2.37
C SER A 101 2.99 -4.19 1.66
N PHE A 102 3.13 -3.00 1.07
CA PHE A 102 4.29 -2.60 0.26
C PHE A 102 5.31 -1.77 1.02
N GLY A 103 5.23 -1.68 2.36
CA GLY A 103 6.15 -0.85 3.15
C GLY A 103 7.64 -1.20 3.03
N ASN A 104 7.97 -2.39 2.54
CA ASN A 104 9.35 -2.81 2.28
C ASN A 104 9.85 -2.42 0.88
N TYR A 105 9.03 -1.82 0.04
CA TYR A 105 9.51 -1.31 -1.24
C TYR A 105 10.28 -0.02 -1.00
N ALA A 106 11.42 0.15 -1.66
CA ALA A 106 12.26 1.35 -1.56
C ALA A 106 11.66 2.58 -2.29
N ASP A 107 10.37 2.55 -2.59
CA ASP A 107 9.65 3.57 -3.35
C ASP A 107 8.90 4.51 -2.40
N GLU A 108 9.14 5.82 -2.55
CA GLU A 108 8.50 6.86 -1.74
C GLU A 108 7.12 7.26 -2.26
N THR A 109 6.65 6.71 -3.38
CA THR A 109 5.40 7.14 -4.02
C THR A 109 4.19 7.03 -3.10
N ILE A 110 4.09 5.95 -2.32
CA ILE A 110 2.99 5.76 -1.36
C ILE A 110 3.06 6.83 -0.25
N SER A 111 4.25 7.03 0.33
CA SER A 111 4.44 8.01 1.41
C SER A 111 4.08 9.42 0.92
N TRP A 112 4.61 9.82 -0.24
CA TRP A 112 4.31 11.10 -0.88
C TRP A 112 2.80 11.27 -1.18
N SER A 113 2.15 10.21 -1.62
CA SER A 113 0.71 10.19 -1.90
C SER A 113 -0.12 10.39 -0.63
N LEU A 114 0.24 9.73 0.48
CA LEU A 114 -0.39 9.95 1.78
C LEU A 114 -0.22 11.40 2.24
N GLY A 115 0.98 11.96 2.12
CA GLY A 115 1.26 13.37 2.43
C GLY A 115 0.41 14.34 1.62
N SER A 116 0.23 14.07 0.32
CA SER A 116 -0.55 14.88 -0.60
C SER A 116 -2.04 14.87 -0.24
N ILE A 117 -2.60 13.67 -0.01
CA ILE A 117 -3.99 13.51 0.43
C ILE A 117 -4.20 14.19 1.78
N PHE A 118 -3.26 14.04 2.72
CA PHE A 118 -3.37 14.66 4.04
C PHE A 118 -3.31 16.18 4.00
N GLY A 119 -2.49 16.75 3.11
CA GLY A 119 -2.46 18.19 2.88
C GLY A 119 -3.84 18.72 2.48
N ALA A 120 -4.45 18.10 1.47
CA ALA A 120 -5.72 18.51 0.90
C ALA A 120 -6.93 18.15 1.78
N ASN A 121 -7.07 16.87 2.13
CA ASN A 121 -8.20 16.28 2.84
C ASN A 121 -7.73 15.33 3.97
N PRO A 122 -7.21 15.86 5.09
CA PRO A 122 -6.70 15.04 6.18
C PRO A 122 -7.77 14.18 6.89
N GLY A 123 -9.04 14.60 6.84
CA GLY A 123 -10.13 13.90 7.54
C GLY A 123 -10.34 12.48 7.03
N VAL A 124 -10.15 12.25 5.73
CA VAL A 124 -10.36 10.94 5.11
C VAL A 124 -9.35 9.89 5.59
N LEU A 125 -8.09 10.30 5.79
CA LEU A 125 -7.03 9.42 6.29
C LEU A 125 -7.18 9.20 7.80
N GLU A 126 -7.45 10.25 8.56
CA GLU A 126 -7.65 10.13 10.02
C GLU A 126 -8.83 9.23 10.39
N ASN A 127 -9.93 9.33 9.66
CA ASN A 127 -11.09 8.47 9.90
C ASN A 127 -10.78 7.02 9.53
N SER A 128 -10.00 6.79 8.48
CA SER A 128 -9.60 5.45 8.06
C SER A 128 -8.57 4.83 9.01
N LEU A 129 -7.66 5.64 9.56
CA LEU A 129 -6.63 5.25 10.52
C LEU A 129 -7.19 4.64 11.81
N LYS A 130 -8.40 5.04 12.23
CA LYS A 130 -9.08 4.50 13.43
C LYS A 130 -9.34 2.98 13.36
N GLN A 131 -9.24 2.38 12.17
CA GLN A 131 -9.42 0.95 11.97
C GLN A 131 -8.13 0.14 12.21
N PHE A 132 -6.99 0.82 12.42
CA PHE A 132 -5.69 0.20 12.63
C PHE A 132 -5.24 0.40 14.09
N SER A 133 -4.38 -0.50 14.56
CA SER A 133 -3.81 -0.42 15.91
C SER A 133 -2.38 -0.97 15.93
N GLY A 134 -1.64 -0.70 17.01
CA GLY A 134 -0.29 -1.23 17.21
C GLY A 134 0.69 -0.88 16.08
N LEU A 135 1.45 -1.87 15.62
CA LEU A 135 2.51 -1.71 14.62
C LEU A 135 2.00 -1.17 13.28
N GLU A 136 0.82 -1.60 12.84
CA GLU A 136 0.21 -1.15 11.59
C GLU A 136 -0.12 0.34 11.62
N TYR A 137 -0.72 0.79 12.72
CA TYR A 137 -1.01 2.20 12.94
C TYR A 137 0.27 3.03 12.97
N ASN A 138 1.28 2.58 13.72
CA ASN A 138 2.56 3.27 13.85
C ASN A 138 3.27 3.40 12.48
N TRP A 139 3.25 2.32 11.68
CA TRP A 139 3.81 2.32 10.33
C TRP A 139 3.14 3.35 9.43
N ILE A 140 1.80 3.34 9.37
CA ILE A 140 1.06 4.29 8.52
C ILE A 140 1.32 5.74 8.97
N VAL A 141 1.36 6.01 10.29
CA VAL A 141 1.63 7.35 10.82
C VAL A 141 3.05 7.81 10.48
N TRP A 142 4.02 6.90 10.48
CA TRP A 142 5.40 7.18 10.07
C TRP A 142 5.47 7.56 8.58
N GLU A 143 4.88 6.72 7.71
CA GLU A 143 4.80 6.96 6.26
C GLU A 143 4.10 8.28 5.92
N LEU A 144 2.97 8.54 6.58
CA LEU A 144 2.22 9.77 6.42
C LEU A 144 3.06 11.00 6.82
N HIS A 145 3.83 10.89 7.91
CA HIS A 145 4.71 11.97 8.32
C HIS A 145 5.83 12.20 7.30
N ALA A 146 6.49 11.13 6.83
CA ALA A 146 7.52 11.22 5.79
C ALA A 146 6.97 11.92 4.53
N GLY A 147 5.80 11.51 4.06
CA GLY A 147 5.09 12.15 2.96
C GLY A 147 4.80 13.63 3.19
N TRP A 148 4.29 13.98 4.37
CA TRP A 148 3.99 15.37 4.70
C TRP A 148 5.23 16.27 4.70
N LEU A 149 6.39 15.77 5.17
CA LEU A 149 7.65 16.52 5.10
C LEU A 149 8.01 16.93 3.67
N ASN A 150 7.73 16.04 2.71
CA ASN A 150 7.99 16.25 1.28
C ASN A 150 7.01 17.25 0.67
N VAL A 151 5.72 17.17 1.02
CA VAL A 151 4.67 18.03 0.42
C VAL A 151 4.63 19.44 1.02
N ARG A 152 4.92 19.61 2.32
CA ARG A 152 4.78 20.91 3.02
C ARG A 152 5.81 21.96 2.63
N HIS A 153 6.83 21.59 1.84
CA HIS A 153 7.99 22.44 1.56
C HIS A 153 7.63 23.78 0.90
N GLY A 154 6.53 23.85 0.13
CA GLY A 154 6.08 25.07 -0.54
C GLY A 154 5.22 26.03 0.31
N ASN A 155 4.81 25.66 1.53
CA ASN A 155 3.79 26.44 2.27
C ASN A 155 3.92 26.38 3.81
N LYS A 156 5.15 26.20 4.32
CA LYS A 156 5.48 25.92 5.74
C LYS A 156 4.89 26.92 6.75
N PHE A 157 4.64 28.16 6.34
CA PHE A 157 4.14 29.23 7.22
C PHE A 157 2.62 29.45 7.13
N SER A 158 1.91 28.74 6.25
CA SER A 158 0.47 28.88 6.12
C SER A 158 -0.27 28.37 7.35
N ARG A 159 -1.44 28.97 7.63
CA ARG A 159 -2.36 28.50 8.69
C ARG A 159 -2.76 27.02 8.46
N VAL A 160 -2.90 26.63 7.19
CA VAL A 160 -3.18 25.24 6.79
C VAL A 160 -2.03 24.33 7.19
N ALA A 161 -0.77 24.67 6.88
CA ALA A 161 0.38 23.85 7.25
C ALA A 161 0.50 23.68 8.77
N LYS A 162 0.26 24.74 9.56
CA LYS A 162 0.25 24.66 11.03
C LYS A 162 -0.87 23.75 11.57
N ASP A 163 -2.06 23.81 10.97
CA ASP A 163 -3.16 22.90 11.32
C ASP A 163 -2.81 21.44 11.02
N ARG A 164 -2.29 21.16 9.81
CA ARG A 164 -1.84 19.81 9.42
C ARG A 164 -0.76 19.28 10.35
N GLU A 165 0.20 20.11 10.72
CA GLU A 165 1.25 19.72 11.67
C GLU A 165 0.69 19.33 13.04
N ARG A 166 -0.23 20.14 13.58
CA ARG A 166 -0.88 19.85 14.86
C ARG A 166 -1.63 18.52 14.81
N ARG A 167 -2.29 18.23 13.69
CA ARG A 167 -3.03 16.99 13.48
C ARG A 167 -2.10 15.77 13.43
N LEU A 168 -0.99 15.86 12.70
CA LEU A 168 0.04 14.80 12.70
C LEU A 168 0.66 14.57 14.07
N GLN A 169 0.93 15.64 14.83
CA GLN A 169 1.41 15.53 16.20
C GLN A 169 0.41 14.78 17.08
N LYS A 170 -0.90 15.05 16.92
CA LYS A 170 -1.94 14.31 17.64
C LYS A 170 -1.96 12.83 17.26
N LEU A 171 -1.80 12.49 15.98
CA LEU A 171 -1.73 11.09 15.54
C LEU A 171 -0.51 10.36 16.14
N ARG A 172 0.63 11.05 16.26
CA ARG A 172 1.85 10.53 16.91
C ARG A 172 1.72 10.33 18.41
N LEU A 173 1.01 11.21 19.11
CA LEU A 173 0.75 10.99 20.53
C LEU A 173 -0.12 9.75 20.79
N GLY A 174 -0.81 9.23 19.76
CA GLY A 174 -1.50 7.96 19.79
C GLY A 174 -0.61 6.73 19.49
N THR A 175 0.68 6.91 19.13
CA THR A 175 1.62 5.80 18.96
C THR A 175 2.25 5.47 20.31
N ASP A 176 2.19 4.21 20.73
CA ASP A 176 2.82 3.75 21.98
C ASP A 176 4.35 3.87 21.84
N SER A 177 4.96 4.77 22.61
CA SER A 177 6.39 5.12 22.53
C SER A 177 7.34 4.08 23.13
N SER A 178 6.81 2.93 23.54
CA SER A 178 7.50 1.87 24.28
C SER A 178 7.93 0.68 23.41
N GLN A 179 7.63 0.68 22.11
CA GLN A 179 8.11 -0.33 21.19
C GLN A 179 9.37 0.15 20.47
N GLU A 180 10.52 -0.33 20.95
CA GLU A 180 11.79 -0.28 20.22
C GLU A 180 11.59 -0.98 18.86
N TYR A 181 11.72 -0.23 17.77
CA TYR A 181 11.44 -0.68 16.40
C TYR A 181 12.42 -1.80 15.98
N SER A 182 12.11 -3.04 16.35
CA SER A 182 12.65 -4.24 15.70
C SER A 182 11.60 -4.74 14.73
N PHE A 183 11.72 -4.36 13.47
CA PHE A 183 10.82 -4.84 12.42
C PHE A 183 10.97 -6.36 12.27
N PRO A 184 9.87 -7.13 12.22
CA PRO A 184 9.91 -8.58 12.12
C PRO A 184 10.07 -9.02 10.65
N TYR A 185 11.03 -8.45 9.92
CA TYR A 185 11.31 -8.90 8.56
C TYR A 185 12.79 -9.22 8.40
N PRO A 186 13.10 -10.32 7.67
CA PRO A 186 14.47 -10.75 7.48
C PRO A 186 15.27 -9.61 6.84
N PRO A 187 16.54 -9.42 7.26
CA PRO A 187 17.41 -8.46 6.62
C PRO A 187 17.44 -8.76 5.12
N TYR A 188 17.39 -7.71 4.30
CA TYR A 188 17.67 -7.81 2.88
C TYR A 188 18.85 -8.75 2.67
N PRO A 189 18.77 -9.75 1.76
CA PRO A 189 19.96 -10.48 1.37
C PRO A 189 20.95 -9.44 0.87
N LYS A 190 22.06 -9.27 1.61
CA LYS A 190 23.14 -8.40 1.20
C LYS A 190 23.57 -8.87 -0.17
N THR A 191 23.41 -8.01 -1.18
CA THR A 191 24.05 -8.21 -2.48
C THR A 191 25.55 -8.31 -2.20
N GLN A 192 26.11 -9.51 -2.40
CA GLN A 192 27.55 -9.74 -2.45
C GLN A 192 28.10 -9.19 -3.76
#